data_AF-A0AA42MS88-F1
#
_entry.id   AF-A0AA42MS88-F1
#
_cell.length_a   1.000
_cell.length_b   1.000
_cell.length_c   1.000
_cell.angle_alpha   90.00
_cell.angle_beta   90.00
_cell.angle_gamma   90.00
#
_symmetry.space_group_name_H-M   'P 1'
#
loop_
_entity.id
_entity.type
_entity.pdbx_description
1 polymer ?
#
loop_
_entity_poly.entity_id
_entity_poly.type
_entity_poly.pdbx_seq_one_letter_code
_entity_poly.pdbx_strand_id
1 'polypeptide(L)'
;MLKQIFSVVMTLICMLSIMACQPSQLASTSGQVNAEDYDAFWIWGNISSTPYLNAAKELYILQGEIRLDSQTHHSKLIPQGVSVLTIPQQKVWLVFRNYHLDWQGQELTQILKRVQQWENAGNHIQGIQIDFDAKTKHIHQYTLFLSQLRKQLPQHYQLSITGLMDWTNVTNQETLNLLNNTIDELVIQTYQSSTTIPNYAAYLKKVSALKLPYKIGIVQYGEWHRPPKLENDPNFKGYVVFLLRSKPQNN
;
A
#
# COMPACT_ATOMS: atom_id res chain seq x y z
N MET A 1 41.34 -59.87 -7.03
CA MET A 1 40.82 -60.72 -5.93
C MET A 1 40.29 -59.81 -4.85
N LEU A 2 39.14 -59.94 -4.21
CA LEU A 2 37.93 -60.74 -4.35
C LEU A 2 37.03 -60.23 -3.20
N LYS A 3 35.79 -59.81 -3.50
CA LYS A 3 34.60 -59.77 -2.62
C LYS A 3 34.60 -58.82 -1.39
N GLN A 4 33.75 -57.79 -1.38
CA GLN A 4 32.33 -57.81 -0.97
C GLN A 4 32.13 -58.00 0.55
N ILE A 5 31.77 -56.92 1.25
CA ILE A 5 30.82 -56.99 2.37
C ILE A 5 29.72 -55.94 2.11
N PHE A 6 28.51 -56.49 2.01
CA PHE A 6 27.20 -55.87 1.88
C PHE A 6 26.95 -54.79 2.95
N SER A 7 26.49 -53.60 2.55
CA SER A 7 25.08 -53.18 2.59
C SER A 7 24.61 -52.69 3.97
N VAL A 8 24.62 -51.38 4.17
CA VAL A 8 23.52 -50.66 4.84
C VAL A 8 23.25 -49.38 4.06
N VAL A 9 22.22 -49.44 3.23
CA VAL A 9 21.51 -48.30 2.68
C VAL A 9 20.70 -47.69 3.83
N MET A 10 20.94 -46.43 4.20
CA MET A 10 19.85 -45.52 4.56
C MET A 10 20.33 -44.06 4.53
N THR A 11 20.22 -43.48 3.34
CA THR A 11 19.75 -42.11 3.06
C THR A 11 19.63 -41.18 4.29
N LEU A 12 20.66 -40.35 4.54
CA LEU A 12 20.57 -39.23 5.48
C LEU A 12 20.63 -37.89 4.74
N ILE A 13 19.45 -37.49 4.25
CA ILE A 13 18.89 -36.14 4.35
C ILE A 13 19.79 -35.00 3.82
N CYS A 14 19.67 -34.75 2.51
CA CYS A 14 19.76 -33.40 1.94
C CYS A 14 18.58 -32.56 2.46
N MET A 15 18.77 -31.80 3.53
CA MET A 15 17.94 -30.63 3.85
C MET A 15 18.75 -29.71 4.75
N LEU A 16 19.13 -28.53 4.24
CA LEU A 16 19.30 -27.30 5.02
C LEU A 16 19.84 -26.18 4.13
N SER A 17 18.95 -25.57 3.35
CA SER A 17 18.97 -24.12 3.07
C SER A 17 17.70 -23.73 2.30
N ILE A 18 16.54 -24.01 2.90
CA ILE A 18 15.34 -23.23 2.57
C ILE A 18 15.56 -21.88 3.24
N MET A 19 16.09 -20.91 2.49
CA MET A 19 15.98 -19.49 2.83
C MET A 19 14.50 -19.14 2.78
N ALA A 20 13.79 -19.43 3.87
CA ALA A 20 12.46 -18.89 4.08
C ALA A 20 12.64 -17.38 4.27
N CYS A 21 12.11 -16.59 3.34
CA CYS A 21 11.80 -15.19 3.58
C CYS A 21 10.87 -15.14 4.79
N GLN A 22 11.43 -14.93 5.98
CA GLN A 22 10.63 -14.65 7.16
C GLN A 22 10.00 -13.26 6.96
N PRO A 23 8.68 -13.12 7.13
CA PRO A 23 8.07 -11.81 7.24
C PRO A 23 8.72 -11.08 8.42
N SER A 24 9.05 -9.80 8.21
CA SER A 24 9.71 -8.91 9.16
C SER A 24 9.06 -9.02 10.56
N GLN A 25 9.69 -9.74 11.48
CA GLN A 25 9.18 -10.05 12.83
C GLN A 25 9.28 -8.89 13.83
N LEU A 26 9.41 -7.63 13.38
CA LEU A 26 9.75 -6.50 14.26
C LEU A 26 8.60 -5.52 14.54
N ALA A 27 7.41 -5.74 13.96
CA ALA A 27 6.27 -4.88 14.30
C ALA A 27 5.81 -5.16 15.75
N SER A 28 5.92 -4.16 16.63
CA SER A 28 5.37 -4.19 17.99
C SER A 28 3.93 -4.70 18.00
N THR A 29 3.64 -5.70 18.84
CA THR A 29 2.32 -6.35 18.88
C THR A 29 1.23 -5.48 19.47
N SER A 30 1.61 -4.48 20.27
CA SER A 30 0.74 -3.62 21.05
C SER A 30 1.48 -2.35 21.48
N GLY A 31 0.87 -1.18 21.31
CA GLY A 31 1.39 0.11 21.80
C GLY A 31 1.41 1.19 20.73
N GLN A 32 2.15 2.28 21.00
CA GLN A 32 2.33 3.34 20.02
C GLN A 32 3.20 2.88 18.85
N VAL A 33 2.77 3.20 17.64
CA VAL A 33 3.51 2.88 16.40
C VAL A 33 4.84 3.63 16.40
N ASN A 34 5.93 2.88 16.57
CA ASN A 34 7.28 3.32 16.26
C ASN A 34 7.59 3.02 14.79
N ALA A 35 7.99 4.02 14.01
CA ALA A 35 8.28 3.83 12.58
C ALA A 35 9.44 2.85 12.32
N GLU A 36 10.39 2.72 13.25
CA GLU A 36 11.55 1.81 13.11
C GLU A 36 11.18 0.32 13.11
N ASP A 37 9.97 -0.01 13.58
CA ASP A 37 9.46 -1.37 13.64
C ASP A 37 8.89 -1.87 12.28
N TYR A 38 8.85 -0.99 11.28
CA TYR A 38 8.19 -1.21 9.98
C TYR A 38 9.10 -0.86 8.81
N ASP A 39 8.74 -1.32 7.61
CA ASP A 39 9.57 -1.19 6.41
C ASP A 39 8.84 -0.55 5.20
N ALA A 40 7.59 -0.14 5.35
CA ALA A 40 6.83 0.56 4.32
C ALA A 40 6.15 1.83 4.83
N PHE A 41 6.28 2.93 4.07
CA PHE A 41 5.91 4.26 4.54
C PHE A 41 5.18 5.11 3.50
N TRP A 42 4.21 5.89 3.98
CA TRP A 42 3.59 6.97 3.25
C TRP A 42 4.31 8.31 3.52
N ILE A 43 4.61 9.05 2.46
CA ILE A 43 5.32 10.35 2.48
C ILE A 43 4.44 11.45 1.86
N TRP A 44 3.77 12.26 2.70
CA TRP A 44 2.82 13.32 2.29
C TRP A 44 3.46 14.72 2.20
N GLY A 45 4.78 14.80 2.30
CA GLY A 45 5.53 16.05 2.25
C GLY A 45 6.96 15.84 2.71
N ASN A 46 7.65 16.94 3.04
CA ASN A 46 9.01 16.84 3.54
C ASN A 46 8.97 16.24 4.96
N ILE A 47 9.42 15.00 5.08
CA ILE A 47 9.60 14.30 6.35
C ILE A 47 11.10 14.37 6.65
N SER A 48 11.45 14.69 7.88
CA SER A 48 12.84 14.70 8.33
C SER A 48 13.52 13.38 7.94
N SER A 49 14.72 13.45 7.35
CA SER A 49 15.48 12.25 6.98
C SER A 49 15.83 11.46 8.23
N THR A 50 15.18 10.33 8.43
CA THR A 50 15.41 9.41 9.55
C THR A 50 16.06 8.12 9.05
N PRO A 51 16.80 7.40 9.91
CA PRO A 51 17.45 6.14 9.52
C PRO A 51 16.49 5.10 8.94
N TYR A 52 15.25 5.01 9.44
CA TYR A 52 14.26 4.04 8.96
C TYR A 52 13.82 4.26 7.51
N LEU A 53 13.90 5.50 6.97
CA LEU A 53 13.60 5.76 5.56
C LEU A 53 14.65 5.17 4.63
N ASN A 54 15.92 5.12 5.05
CA ASN A 54 16.99 4.50 4.27
C ASN A 54 16.86 2.98 4.25
N ALA A 55 16.34 2.39 5.33
CA ALA A 55 16.11 0.95 5.46
C ALA A 55 14.74 0.49 4.94
N ALA A 56 13.86 1.43 4.56
CA ALA A 56 12.55 1.12 4.01
C ALA A 56 12.67 0.23 2.78
N LYS A 57 11.77 -0.73 2.64
CA LYS A 57 11.64 -1.56 1.43
C LYS A 57 10.71 -0.90 0.41
N GLU A 58 9.72 -0.15 0.90
CA GLU A 58 8.63 0.35 0.07
C GLU A 58 8.17 1.74 0.50
N LEU A 59 8.05 2.64 -0.46
CA LEU A 59 7.69 4.03 -0.22
C LEU A 59 6.53 4.45 -1.11
N TYR A 60 5.53 5.04 -0.49
CA TYR A 60 4.35 5.59 -1.15
C TYR A 60 4.43 7.11 -1.05
N ILE A 61 4.77 7.76 -2.15
CA ILE A 61 5.18 9.17 -2.16
C ILE A 61 4.09 10.00 -2.86
N LEU A 62 3.50 10.94 -2.13
CA LEU A 62 2.55 11.90 -2.70
C LEU A 62 3.24 12.69 -3.82
N GLN A 63 2.64 12.71 -5.00
CA GLN A 63 3.14 13.46 -6.17
C GLN A 63 2.12 14.44 -6.75
N GLY A 64 0.90 14.43 -6.24
CA GLY A 64 -0.10 15.42 -6.62
C GLY A 64 -1.48 15.11 -6.11
N GLU A 65 -2.36 16.06 -6.36
CA GLU A 65 -3.78 15.92 -6.13
C GLU A 65 -4.58 16.25 -7.40
N ILE A 66 -5.72 15.60 -7.56
CA ILE A 66 -6.62 15.80 -8.68
C ILE A 66 -7.86 16.52 -8.18
N ARG A 67 -8.06 17.72 -8.71
CA ARG A 67 -9.15 18.63 -8.34
C ARG A 67 -9.86 19.13 -9.59
N LEU A 68 -11.09 19.58 -9.40
CA LEU A 68 -11.75 20.45 -10.37
C LEU A 68 -11.18 21.86 -10.25
N ASP A 69 -10.85 22.46 -11.38
CA ASP A 69 -10.58 23.88 -11.47
C ASP A 69 -11.85 24.67 -11.09
N SER A 70 -11.73 25.66 -10.21
CA SER A 70 -12.88 26.40 -9.70
C SER A 70 -13.55 27.30 -10.75
N GLN A 71 -12.84 27.65 -11.83
CA GLN A 71 -13.37 28.52 -12.89
C GLN A 71 -13.87 27.67 -14.05
N THR A 72 -13.03 26.78 -14.58
CA THR A 72 -13.36 26.01 -15.80
C THR A 72 -14.13 24.73 -15.49
N HIS A 73 -14.17 24.28 -14.23
CA HIS A 73 -14.70 22.97 -13.84
C HIS A 73 -14.02 21.79 -14.56
N HIS A 74 -12.84 22.01 -15.14
CA HIS A 74 -12.04 20.94 -15.73
C HIS A 74 -11.23 20.25 -14.66
N SER A 75 -11.06 18.94 -14.80
CA SER A 75 -10.15 18.18 -13.94
C SER A 75 -8.72 18.64 -14.18
N LYS A 76 -7.93 18.76 -13.10
CA LYS A 76 -6.51 19.10 -13.18
C LYS A 76 -5.72 18.35 -12.12
N LEU A 77 -4.54 17.89 -12.51
CA LEU A 77 -3.50 17.44 -11.58
C LEU A 77 -2.71 18.66 -11.09
N ILE A 78 -2.66 18.83 -9.78
CA ILE A 78 -1.85 19.83 -9.09
C ILE A 78 -0.67 19.09 -8.45
N PRO A 79 0.58 19.32 -8.90
CA PRO A 79 1.74 18.68 -8.30
C PRO A 79 1.88 19.01 -6.81
N GLN A 80 2.17 18.01 -6.00
CA GLN A 80 2.39 18.12 -4.55
C GLN A 80 3.48 17.16 -4.08
N GLY A 81 3.84 17.26 -2.80
CA GLY A 81 4.81 16.39 -2.16
C GLY A 81 6.25 16.83 -2.41
N VAL A 82 7.14 15.85 -2.54
CA VAL A 82 8.59 16.08 -2.68
C VAL A 82 9.01 16.08 -4.16
N SER A 83 10.16 16.69 -4.44
CA SER A 83 10.84 16.55 -5.73
C SER A 83 11.24 15.09 -5.99
N VAL A 84 11.58 14.78 -7.24
CA VAL A 84 12.12 13.45 -7.60
C VAL A 84 13.33 13.15 -6.72
N LEU A 85 13.29 12.01 -6.03
CA LEU A 85 14.38 11.51 -5.21
C LEU A 85 15.23 10.52 -6.02
N THR A 86 16.40 10.13 -5.50
CA THR A 86 17.22 9.03 -6.05
C THR A 86 17.34 7.95 -5.00
N ILE A 87 16.43 6.98 -5.07
CA ILE A 87 16.21 5.90 -4.10
C ILE A 87 16.06 4.56 -4.86
N PRO A 88 17.11 4.10 -5.57
CA PRO A 88 17.03 2.96 -6.49
C PRO A 88 16.80 1.61 -5.79
N GLN A 89 16.98 1.54 -4.47
CA GLN A 89 16.86 0.30 -3.70
C GLN A 89 15.43 0.05 -3.20
N GLN A 90 14.59 1.08 -3.19
CA GLN A 90 13.23 1.03 -2.67
C GLN A 90 12.23 0.77 -3.80
N LYS A 91 11.19 0.00 -3.49
CA LYS A 91 9.97 -0.02 -4.32
C LYS A 91 9.21 1.28 -4.10
N VAL A 92 8.84 1.96 -5.18
CA VAL A 92 8.15 3.25 -5.08
C VAL A 92 6.78 3.19 -5.73
N TRP A 93 5.77 3.64 -4.98
CA TRP A 93 4.45 4.01 -5.49
C TRP A 93 4.32 5.52 -5.55
N LEU A 94 3.90 6.05 -6.69
CA LEU A 94 3.54 7.47 -6.78
C LEU A 94 2.07 7.63 -6.43
N VAL A 95 1.79 8.37 -5.37
CA VAL A 95 0.44 8.53 -4.82
C VAL A 95 -0.20 9.80 -5.37
N PHE A 96 -1.45 9.67 -5.80
CA PHE A 96 -2.27 10.78 -6.28
C PHE A 96 -3.56 10.86 -5.48
N ARG A 97 -3.72 11.95 -4.73
CA ARG A 97 -4.95 12.20 -3.97
C ARG A 97 -6.04 12.72 -4.89
N ASN A 98 -7.21 12.12 -4.84
CA ASN A 98 -8.32 12.49 -5.68
C ASN A 98 -9.40 13.18 -4.84
N TYR A 99 -9.99 14.24 -5.39
CA TYR A 99 -11.17 14.89 -4.83
C TYR A 99 -12.42 14.63 -5.69
N HIS A 100 -12.23 14.07 -6.88
CA HIS A 100 -13.29 13.60 -7.78
C HIS A 100 -12.70 12.50 -8.71
N LEU A 101 -13.58 11.79 -9.42
CA LEU A 101 -13.21 10.67 -10.30
C LEU A 101 -13.44 10.96 -11.79
N ASP A 102 -14.03 12.10 -12.12
CA ASP A 102 -14.33 12.52 -13.49
C ASP A 102 -13.08 13.06 -14.20
N TRP A 103 -12.11 12.16 -14.44
CA TRP A 103 -10.89 12.49 -15.18
C TRP A 103 -11.20 12.70 -16.66
N GLN A 104 -10.56 13.70 -17.27
CA GLN A 104 -10.79 14.09 -18.66
C GLN A 104 -9.68 13.58 -19.59
N GLY A 105 -8.83 12.66 -19.10
CA GLY A 105 -7.81 11.92 -19.84
C GLY A 105 -6.41 12.55 -19.78
N GLN A 106 -6.31 13.86 -19.55
CA GLN A 106 -5.03 14.54 -19.39
C GLN A 106 -4.32 14.16 -18.09
N GLU A 107 -5.06 13.77 -17.05
CA GLU A 107 -4.53 13.44 -15.72
C GLU A 107 -3.60 12.24 -15.81
N LEU A 108 -4.06 11.14 -16.43
CA LEU A 108 -3.24 9.94 -16.58
C LEU A 108 -1.97 10.22 -17.41
N THR A 109 -2.09 11.03 -18.46
CA THR A 109 -0.93 11.42 -19.28
C THR A 109 0.10 12.18 -18.43
N GLN A 110 -0.33 13.09 -17.55
CA GLN A 110 0.56 13.84 -16.66
C GLN A 110 1.16 12.94 -15.57
N ILE A 111 0.38 12.00 -15.02
CA ILE A 111 0.84 10.98 -14.08
C ILE A 111 1.95 10.13 -14.71
N LEU A 112 1.74 9.62 -15.94
CA LEU A 112 2.73 8.79 -16.62
C LEU A 112 4.01 9.56 -16.96
N LYS A 113 3.90 10.85 -17.31
CA LYS A 113 5.08 11.72 -17.45
C LYS A 113 5.84 11.83 -16.13
N ARG A 114 5.15 11.94 -14.99
CA ARG A 114 5.78 11.97 -13.67
C ARG A 114 6.43 10.63 -13.33
N VAL A 115 5.78 9.50 -13.61
CA VAL A 115 6.37 8.17 -13.46
C VAL A 115 7.69 8.08 -14.24
N GLN A 116 7.69 8.46 -15.52
CA GLN A 116 8.91 8.44 -16.35
C GLN A 116 10.02 9.33 -15.79
N GLN A 117 9.68 10.49 -15.22
CA GLN A 117 10.67 11.37 -14.58
C GLN A 117 11.37 10.69 -13.40
N TRP A 118 10.63 9.91 -12.59
CA TRP A 118 11.22 9.16 -11.48
C TRP A 118 12.07 7.98 -11.98
N GLU A 119 11.60 7.23 -12.99
CA GLU A 119 12.37 6.13 -13.58
C GLU A 119 13.68 6.63 -14.22
N ASN A 120 13.63 7.77 -14.92
CA ASN A 120 14.82 8.38 -15.53
C ASN A 120 15.86 8.84 -14.48
N ALA A 121 15.44 9.06 -13.23
CA ALA A 121 16.33 9.32 -12.10
C ALA A 121 16.89 8.03 -11.45
N GLY A 122 16.60 6.86 -12.04
CA GLY A 122 17.10 5.56 -11.60
C GLY A 122 16.23 4.85 -10.57
N ASN A 123 15.01 5.33 -10.31
CA ASN A 123 14.13 4.73 -9.30
C ASN A 123 13.35 3.52 -9.84
N HIS A 124 13.06 2.57 -8.96
CA HIS A 124 12.17 1.46 -9.28
C HIS A 124 10.70 1.82 -8.95
N ILE A 125 9.97 2.26 -9.96
CA ILE A 125 8.54 2.56 -9.81
C ILE A 125 7.72 1.28 -9.97
N GLN A 126 7.07 0.86 -8.88
CA GLN A 126 6.17 -0.30 -8.86
C GLN A 126 4.84 0.00 -9.56
N GLY A 127 4.35 1.23 -9.40
CA GLY A 127 3.05 1.63 -9.91
C GLY A 127 2.56 2.95 -9.33
N ILE A 128 1.25 3.17 -9.44
CA ILE A 128 0.58 4.33 -8.87
C ILE A 128 -0.40 3.91 -7.78
N GLN A 129 -0.57 4.78 -6.79
CA GLN A 129 -1.61 4.63 -5.78
C GLN A 129 -2.66 5.73 -5.93
N ILE A 130 -3.94 5.33 -6.01
CA ILE A 130 -5.06 6.27 -5.98
C ILE A 130 -5.52 6.43 -4.54
N ASP A 131 -5.33 7.61 -3.98
CA ASP A 131 -5.84 7.98 -2.66
C ASP A 131 -7.21 8.67 -2.83
N PHE A 132 -8.30 7.99 -2.48
CA PHE A 132 -9.66 8.51 -2.64
C PHE A 132 -10.60 8.02 -1.54
N ASP A 133 -11.16 8.96 -0.78
CA ASP A 133 -12.12 8.70 0.31
C ASP A 133 -13.53 8.38 -0.24
N ALA A 134 -13.67 7.30 -1.02
CA ALA A 134 -14.96 6.90 -1.56
C ALA A 134 -15.91 6.50 -0.41
N LYS A 135 -17.09 7.13 -0.36
CA LYS A 135 -18.16 6.69 0.55
C LYS A 135 -18.59 5.28 0.16
N THR A 136 -18.87 4.39 1.13
CA THR A 136 -19.32 3.00 0.85
C THR A 136 -20.42 2.90 -0.21
N LYS A 137 -21.42 3.80 -0.19
CA LYS A 137 -22.52 3.82 -1.18
C LYS A 137 -22.09 4.12 -2.63
N HIS A 138 -20.86 4.59 -2.82
CA HIS A 138 -20.28 4.96 -4.12
C HIS A 138 -19.13 4.03 -4.54
N ILE A 139 -18.92 2.93 -3.82
CA ILE A 139 -17.82 2.01 -4.10
C ILE A 139 -17.90 1.40 -5.49
N HIS A 140 -19.11 1.16 -6.00
CA HIS A 140 -19.32 0.61 -7.34
C HIS A 140 -18.84 1.60 -8.41
N GLN A 141 -19.24 2.88 -8.30
CA GLN A 141 -18.78 3.92 -9.21
C GLN A 141 -17.26 4.10 -9.15
N TYR A 142 -16.68 4.02 -7.96
CA TYR A 142 -15.22 4.06 -7.81
C TYR A 142 -14.55 2.86 -8.49
N THR A 143 -15.12 1.66 -8.36
CA THR A 143 -14.59 0.45 -8.99
C THR A 143 -14.68 0.51 -10.52
N LEU A 144 -15.76 1.08 -11.08
CA LEU A 144 -15.87 1.32 -12.52
C LEU A 144 -14.80 2.29 -13.03
N PHE A 145 -14.56 3.37 -12.29
CA PHE A 145 -13.46 4.31 -12.58
C PHE A 145 -12.10 3.58 -12.57
N LEU A 146 -11.81 2.81 -11.53
CA LEU A 146 -10.56 2.05 -11.42
C LEU A 146 -10.40 1.06 -12.58
N SER A 147 -11.48 0.40 -13.02
CA SER A 147 -11.44 -0.53 -14.14
C SER A 147 -11.08 0.17 -15.45
N GLN A 148 -11.60 1.38 -15.67
CA GLN A 148 -11.23 2.20 -16.82
C GLN A 148 -9.79 2.69 -16.74
N LEU A 149 -9.33 3.08 -15.56
CA LEU A 149 -7.93 3.46 -15.31
C LEU A 149 -6.99 2.28 -15.59
N ARG A 150 -7.32 1.08 -15.08
CA ARG A 150 -6.50 -0.12 -15.25
C ARG A 150 -6.31 -0.50 -16.71
N LYS A 151 -7.33 -0.32 -17.56
CA LYS A 151 -7.25 -0.56 -19.02
C LYS A 151 -6.27 0.39 -19.72
N GLN A 152 -6.10 1.60 -19.21
CA GLN A 152 -5.24 2.64 -19.80
C GLN A 152 -3.82 2.64 -19.20
N LEU A 153 -3.67 2.23 -17.95
CA LEU A 153 -2.38 2.14 -17.27
C LEU A 153 -1.55 0.99 -17.87
N PRO A 154 -0.30 1.23 -18.33
CA PRO A 154 0.57 0.18 -18.86
C PRO A 154 0.67 -1.03 -17.93
N GLN A 155 0.64 -2.24 -18.51
CA GLN A 155 0.46 -3.49 -17.77
C GLN A 155 1.59 -3.80 -16.78
N HIS A 156 2.79 -3.26 -16.99
CA HIS A 156 3.92 -3.46 -16.07
C HIS A 156 3.82 -2.61 -14.80
N TYR A 157 3.00 -1.54 -14.79
CA TYR A 157 2.71 -0.78 -13.59
C TYR A 157 1.54 -1.39 -12.83
N GLN A 158 1.69 -1.52 -11.52
CA GLN A 158 0.63 -1.92 -10.62
C GLN A 158 -0.29 -0.75 -10.26
N LEU A 159 -1.51 -1.08 -9.83
CA LEU A 159 -2.53 -0.15 -9.35
C LEU A 159 -2.85 -0.46 -7.87
N SER A 160 -2.38 0.40 -6.97
CA SER A 160 -2.72 0.38 -5.55
C SER A 160 -3.82 1.40 -5.27
N ILE A 161 -4.61 1.17 -4.23
CA ILE A 161 -5.60 2.15 -3.75
C ILE A 161 -5.56 2.25 -2.23
N THR A 162 -5.91 3.43 -1.70
CA THR A 162 -6.31 3.53 -0.29
C THR A 162 -7.77 3.11 -0.15
N GLY A 163 -8.11 2.54 1.01
CA GLY A 163 -9.48 2.15 1.32
C GLY A 163 -9.87 2.56 2.74
N LEU A 164 -11.12 3.00 2.87
CA LEU A 164 -11.72 3.28 4.18
C LEU A 164 -12.24 1.99 4.82
N MET A 165 -12.29 1.96 6.15
CA MET A 165 -12.70 0.77 6.90
C MET A 165 -14.17 0.34 6.64
N ASP A 166 -15.04 1.27 6.24
CA ASP A 166 -16.45 1.00 5.99
C ASP A 166 -16.72 0.19 4.72
N TRP A 167 -15.73 0.09 3.82
CA TRP A 167 -15.82 -0.75 2.61
C TRP A 167 -15.93 -2.23 2.92
N THR A 168 -15.58 -2.64 4.14
CA THR A 168 -15.84 -4.00 4.64
C THR A 168 -17.32 -4.36 4.74
N ASN A 169 -18.22 -3.39 4.57
CA ASN A 169 -19.66 -3.62 4.53
C ASN A 169 -20.20 -3.77 3.09
N VAL A 170 -19.34 -3.73 2.08
CA VAL A 170 -19.75 -3.94 0.68
C VAL A 170 -20.05 -5.40 0.46
N THR A 171 -21.32 -5.70 0.17
CA THR A 171 -21.81 -7.08 -0.07
C THR A 171 -22.12 -7.36 -1.54
N ASN A 172 -22.02 -6.34 -2.40
CA ASN A 172 -22.27 -6.49 -3.83
C ASN A 172 -21.14 -7.29 -4.48
N GLN A 173 -21.41 -8.55 -4.83
CA GLN A 173 -20.40 -9.49 -5.35
C GLN A 173 -19.80 -9.05 -6.68
N GLU A 174 -20.58 -8.42 -7.56
CA GLU A 174 -20.08 -7.90 -8.84
C GLU A 174 -19.02 -6.82 -8.62
N THR A 175 -19.28 -5.90 -7.69
CA THR A 175 -18.34 -4.84 -7.33
C THR A 175 -17.07 -5.41 -6.73
N LEU A 176 -17.19 -6.37 -5.81
CA LEU A 176 -16.02 -7.05 -5.22
C LEU A 176 -15.20 -7.80 -6.26
N ASN A 177 -15.85 -8.54 -7.16
CA ASN A 177 -15.18 -9.25 -8.25
C ASN A 177 -14.48 -8.28 -9.21
N LEU A 178 -15.14 -7.17 -9.57
CA LEU A 178 -14.54 -6.17 -10.43
C LEU A 178 -13.32 -5.52 -9.77
N LEU A 179 -13.43 -5.19 -8.47
CA LEU A 179 -12.32 -4.64 -7.70
C LEU A 179 -11.12 -5.60 -7.68
N ASN A 180 -11.37 -6.88 -7.36
CA ASN A 180 -10.33 -7.92 -7.30
C ASN A 180 -9.61 -8.13 -8.64
N ASN A 181 -10.29 -7.92 -9.76
CA ASN A 181 -9.70 -8.05 -11.10
C ASN A 181 -9.06 -6.75 -11.61
N THR A 182 -9.16 -5.66 -10.85
CA THR A 182 -8.75 -4.32 -11.28
C THR A 182 -7.51 -3.81 -10.55
N ILE A 183 -7.42 -4.04 -9.24
CA ILE A 183 -6.33 -3.53 -8.40
C ILE A 183 -5.33 -4.64 -8.05
N ASP A 184 -4.08 -4.24 -7.83
CA ASP A 184 -3.01 -5.12 -7.37
C ASP A 184 -2.88 -5.08 -5.84
N GLU A 185 -3.26 -3.96 -5.20
CA GLU A 185 -3.13 -3.75 -3.77
C GLU A 185 -4.23 -2.84 -3.20
N LEU A 186 -4.76 -3.22 -2.04
CA LEU A 186 -5.57 -2.35 -1.19
C LEU A 186 -4.80 -2.01 0.09
N VAL A 187 -4.70 -0.73 0.45
CA VAL A 187 -4.17 -0.32 1.76
C VAL A 187 -5.27 0.32 2.60
N ILE A 188 -5.68 -0.36 3.67
CA ILE A 188 -6.82 0.05 4.49
C ILE A 188 -6.36 1.00 5.60
N GLN A 189 -6.84 2.23 5.59
CA GLN A 189 -6.46 3.24 6.58
C GLN A 189 -7.26 3.02 7.87
N THR A 190 -6.55 2.78 8.99
CA THR A 190 -7.17 2.61 10.32
C THR A 190 -7.05 3.85 11.20
N TYR A 191 -6.81 5.01 10.59
CA TYR A 191 -6.60 6.28 11.29
C TYR A 191 -7.34 7.41 10.58
N GLN A 192 -7.61 8.48 11.34
CA GLN A 192 -8.08 9.74 10.82
C GLN A 192 -7.13 10.83 11.33
N SER A 193 -6.54 11.59 10.40
CA SER A 193 -5.48 12.55 10.72
C SER A 193 -4.31 11.86 11.45
N SER A 194 -4.05 12.19 12.73
CA SER A 194 -2.97 11.62 13.54
C SER A 194 -3.43 10.56 14.54
N THR A 195 -4.68 10.11 14.46
CA THR A 195 -5.30 9.29 15.51
C THR A 195 -5.86 7.99 14.94
N THR A 196 -5.49 6.86 15.54
CA THR A 196 -6.09 5.56 15.23
C THR A 196 -7.59 5.58 15.55
N ILE A 197 -8.42 5.12 14.61
CA ILE A 197 -9.87 5.07 14.78
C ILE A 197 -10.22 3.94 15.76
N PRO A 198 -11.11 4.14 16.75
CA PRO A 198 -11.49 3.07 17.68
C PRO A 198 -12.13 1.87 16.98
N ASN A 199 -12.09 0.70 17.62
CA ASN A 199 -12.73 -0.54 17.14
C ASN A 199 -12.28 -1.04 15.75
N TYR A 200 -11.14 -0.58 15.22
CA TYR A 200 -10.58 -1.03 13.93
C TYR A 200 -10.50 -2.57 13.80
N ALA A 201 -10.20 -3.28 14.89
CA ALA A 201 -10.11 -4.75 14.87
C ALA A 201 -11.41 -5.44 14.44
N ALA A 202 -12.58 -4.87 14.76
CA ALA A 202 -13.87 -5.40 14.33
C ALA A 202 -14.09 -5.22 12.82
N TYR A 203 -13.60 -4.12 12.25
CA TYR A 203 -13.63 -3.88 10.81
C TYR A 203 -12.66 -4.80 10.07
N LEU A 204 -11.42 -4.93 10.56
CA LEU A 204 -10.40 -5.76 9.92
C LEU A 204 -10.80 -7.24 9.83
N LYS A 205 -11.59 -7.77 10.77
CA LYS A 205 -12.16 -9.13 10.68
C LYS A 205 -12.97 -9.38 9.41
N LYS A 206 -13.53 -8.33 8.81
CA LYS A 206 -14.34 -8.41 7.59
C LYS A 206 -13.51 -8.22 6.32
N VAL A 207 -12.29 -7.69 6.43
CA VAL A 207 -11.41 -7.43 5.28
C VAL A 207 -11.03 -8.72 4.55
N SER A 208 -10.80 -9.80 5.29
CA SER A 208 -10.49 -11.11 4.72
C SER A 208 -11.58 -11.61 3.75
N ALA A 209 -12.82 -11.12 3.88
CA ALA A 209 -13.92 -11.45 2.98
C ALA A 209 -13.76 -10.84 1.57
N LEU A 210 -12.93 -9.79 1.42
CA LEU A 210 -12.65 -9.17 0.14
C LEU A 210 -11.83 -10.09 -0.79
N LYS A 211 -11.12 -11.09 -0.22
CA LYS A 211 -10.31 -12.07 -0.97
C LYS A 211 -9.29 -11.43 -1.94
N LEU A 212 -8.70 -10.31 -1.55
CA LEU A 212 -7.68 -9.60 -2.32
C LEU A 212 -6.47 -9.29 -1.46
N PRO A 213 -5.25 -9.17 -2.03
CA PRO A 213 -4.07 -8.75 -1.29
C PRO A 213 -4.24 -7.37 -0.67
N TYR A 214 -4.08 -7.28 0.65
CA TYR A 214 -4.24 -6.03 1.38
C TYR A 214 -3.11 -5.76 2.37
N LYS A 215 -2.82 -4.49 2.58
CA LYS A 215 -2.01 -3.98 3.68
C LYS A 215 -2.87 -3.14 4.62
N ILE A 216 -2.37 -2.92 5.83
CA ILE A 216 -3.02 -2.07 6.81
C ILE A 216 -2.22 -0.79 7.01
N GLY A 217 -2.88 0.32 6.76
CA GLY A 217 -2.39 1.66 7.04
C GLY A 217 -2.52 2.02 8.50
N ILE A 218 -1.39 2.28 9.15
CA ILE A 218 -1.31 2.74 10.55
C ILE A 218 -0.62 4.10 10.60
N VAL A 219 -0.84 4.90 11.65
CA VAL A 219 -0.23 6.23 11.78
C VAL A 219 0.87 6.23 12.81
N GLN A 220 1.99 6.89 12.52
CA GLN A 220 3.10 7.06 13.45
C GLN A 220 2.63 7.69 14.75
N TYR A 221 3.09 7.17 15.90
CA TYR A 221 2.64 7.53 17.25
C TYR A 221 1.17 7.20 17.59
N GLY A 222 0.40 6.68 16.64
CA GLY A 222 -0.95 6.18 16.91
C GLY A 222 -0.92 4.90 17.74
N GLU A 223 -1.98 4.67 18.52
CA GLU A 223 -2.16 3.41 19.23
C GLU A 223 -2.45 2.29 18.23
N TRP A 224 -1.70 1.19 18.31
CA TRP A 224 -1.90 0.03 17.45
C TRP A 224 -1.76 -1.26 18.24
N HIS A 225 -2.75 -2.15 18.08
CA HIS A 225 -2.78 -3.47 18.67
C HIS A 225 -3.10 -4.44 17.55
N ARG A 226 -2.15 -5.32 17.22
CA ARG A 226 -2.33 -6.26 16.12
C ARG A 226 -3.54 -7.17 16.39
N PRO A 227 -4.54 -7.23 15.49
CA PRO A 227 -5.65 -8.16 15.64
C PRO A 227 -5.15 -9.62 15.70
N PRO A 228 -5.71 -10.46 16.59
CA PRO A 228 -5.35 -11.87 16.64
C PRO A 228 -5.56 -12.56 15.29
N LYS A 229 -4.63 -13.46 14.92
CA LYS A 229 -4.65 -14.25 13.67
C LYS A 229 -4.52 -13.47 12.37
N LEU A 230 -4.23 -12.15 12.40
CA LEU A 230 -3.99 -11.37 11.19
C LEU A 230 -2.85 -11.96 10.34
N GLU A 231 -1.75 -12.39 10.97
CA GLU A 231 -0.62 -13.02 10.28
C GLU A 231 -0.96 -14.35 9.62
N ASN A 232 -2.08 -14.98 10.01
CA ASN A 232 -2.53 -16.23 9.41
C ASN A 232 -3.42 -15.98 8.17
N ASP A 233 -3.81 -14.73 7.90
CA ASP A 233 -4.57 -14.38 6.71
C ASP A 233 -3.63 -14.35 5.50
N PRO A 234 -3.78 -15.26 4.52
CA PRO A 234 -2.89 -15.31 3.36
C PRO A 234 -2.99 -14.05 2.48
N ASN A 235 -4.05 -13.27 2.61
CA ASN A 235 -4.24 -12.02 1.88
C ASN A 235 -3.58 -10.82 2.56
N PHE A 236 -3.20 -10.92 3.84
CA PHE A 236 -2.49 -9.86 4.54
C PHE A 236 -1.04 -9.77 4.05
N LYS A 237 -0.60 -8.58 3.63
CA LYS A 237 0.71 -8.30 3.03
C LYS A 237 1.58 -7.32 3.83
N GLY A 238 1.19 -7.03 5.07
CA GLY A 238 1.95 -6.16 5.97
C GLY A 238 1.30 -4.79 6.21
N TYR A 239 2.11 -3.86 6.68
CA TYR A 239 1.68 -2.54 7.12
C TYR A 239 2.23 -1.44 6.24
N VAL A 240 1.57 -0.28 6.22
CA VAL A 240 2.14 0.96 5.70
C VAL A 240 1.97 2.03 6.79
N VAL A 241 3.08 2.64 7.21
CA VAL A 241 3.06 3.66 8.26
C VAL A 241 2.93 5.04 7.63
N PHE A 242 1.90 5.77 8.03
CA PHE A 242 1.74 7.18 7.73
C PHE A 242 2.64 8.00 8.66
N LEU A 243 3.68 8.59 8.08
CA LEU A 243 4.67 9.36 8.81
C LEU A 243 4.16 10.76 9.10
N LEU A 244 4.28 11.18 10.35
CA LEU A 244 3.93 12.52 10.79
C LEU A 244 5.19 13.41 10.76
N ARG A 245 5.01 14.69 10.42
CA ARG A 245 6.11 15.66 10.38
C ARG A 245 6.75 15.89 11.74
N SER A 246 5.95 15.77 12.81
CA SER A 246 6.37 15.90 14.19
C SER A 246 5.49 15.02 15.07
N LYS A 247 5.97 14.72 16.29
CA LYS A 247 5.15 14.05 17.29
C LYS A 247 3.95 14.95 17.64
N PRO A 248 2.70 14.45 17.63
CA PRO A 248 1.55 15.20 18.09
C PRO A 248 1.78 15.70 19.52
N GLN A 249 1.42 16.96 19.77
CA GLN A 249 1.34 17.45 21.15
C GLN A 249 0.08 16.83 21.77
N ASN A 250 0.25 16.11 22.88
CA ASN A 250 -0.88 15.63 23.66
C ASN A 250 -1.59 16.87 24.24
N ASN A 251 -2.81 17.16 23.76
CA ASN A 251 -3.71 18.08 24.44
C ASN A 251 -4.42 17.37 25.59
#